data_AF-A0A6N2NM54-F1
#
_entry.id   AF-A0A6N2NM54-F1
#
_cell.length_a   1.000
_cell.length_b   1.000
_cell.length_c   1.000
_cell.angle_alpha   90.00
_cell.angle_beta   90.00
_cell.angle_gamma   90.00
#
_symmetry.space_group_name_H-M   'P 1'
#
loop_
_entity.id
_entity.type
_entity.pdbx_description
1 polymer ?
#
loop_
_entity_poly.entity_id
_entity_poly.type
_entity_poly.pdbx_seq_one_letter_code
_entity_poly.pdbx_strand_id
1 'polypeptide(L)'
;MTGREILHKMKEKVGLSSSADSGKGKSKMSKNITHGFHLVKGKSHHDMEDYVVAEFKEIDDNELGLFAIFDAKLLDRARERYEESISYNRY
;
A
#
# COMPACT_ATOMS: atom_id res chain seq x y z
N MET A 1 31.23 8.32 -8.90
CA MET A 1 30.08 8.15 -7.99
C MET A 1 29.17 9.34 -8.16
N THR A 2 27.93 9.12 -8.60
CA THR A 2 26.98 10.20 -8.84
C THR A 2 26.18 10.48 -7.57
N GLY A 3 25.77 11.73 -7.32
CA GLY A 3 25.07 12.10 -6.08
C GLY A 3 23.79 11.28 -5.80
N ARG A 4 23.20 10.67 -6.83
CA ARG A 4 22.05 9.75 -6.72
C ARG A 4 22.39 8.45 -5.99
N GLU A 5 23.58 7.90 -6.20
CA GLU A 5 24.05 6.67 -5.54
C GLU A 5 24.27 6.89 -4.04
N ILE A 6 24.79 8.07 -3.68
CA ILE A 6 25.03 8.46 -2.28
C ILE A 6 23.70 8.64 -1.54
N LEU A 7 22.73 9.31 -2.17
CA LEU A 7 21.39 9.50 -1.60
C LEU A 7 20.67 8.16 -1.38
N HIS A 8 20.74 7.24 -2.35
CA HIS A 8 20.14 5.92 -2.24
C HIS A 8 20.76 5.11 -1.09
N LYS A 9 22.09 5.09 -1.01
CA LYS A 9 22.84 4.39 0.04
C LYS A 9 22.63 4.96 1.44
N MET A 10 22.42 6.29 1.54
CA MET A 10 21.98 6.93 2.77
C MET A 10 20.56 6.50 3.14
N LYS A 11 19.61 6.52 2.19
CA LYS A 11 18.21 6.15 2.42
C LYS A 11 18.05 4.70 2.90
N GLU A 12 18.88 3.78 2.38
CA GLU A 12 19.01 2.40 2.89
C GLU A 12 19.59 2.35 4.31
N LYS A 13 20.71 3.05 4.58
CA LYS A 13 21.35 3.05 5.91
C LYS A 13 20.51 3.68 7.03
N VAL A 14 19.60 4.60 6.71
CA VAL A 14 18.73 5.26 7.72
C VAL A 14 17.36 4.58 7.86
N GLY A 15 17.12 3.42 7.21
CA GLY A 15 15.85 2.69 7.32
C GLY A 15 14.64 3.47 6.78
N LEU A 16 14.86 4.28 5.73
CA LEU A 16 13.82 5.00 4.99
C LEU A 16 13.36 4.23 3.74
N SER A 17 13.66 2.92 3.64
CA SER A 17 13.07 2.07 2.60
C SER A 17 11.62 1.79 2.94
N SER A 18 10.69 2.55 2.37
CA SER A 18 9.30 2.11 2.27
C SER A 18 9.27 0.93 1.30
N SER A 19 8.99 -0.28 1.79
CA SER A 19 8.58 -1.38 0.90
C SER A 19 7.19 -1.09 0.36
N ALA A 20 6.76 -1.74 -0.73
CA ALA A 20 5.38 -1.59 -1.21
C ALA A 20 4.36 -1.88 -0.08
N ASP A 21 4.73 -2.78 0.83
CA ASP A 21 3.90 -3.26 1.92
C ASP A 21 4.07 -2.48 3.23
N SER A 22 4.99 -1.52 3.35
CA SER A 22 5.15 -0.74 4.58
C SER A 22 5.58 0.68 4.33
N GLY A 23 5.03 1.60 5.11
CA GLY A 23 5.35 3.02 4.98
C GLY A 23 5.17 3.77 6.27
N LYS A 24 5.81 4.92 6.34
CA LYS A 24 5.71 5.86 7.45
C LYS A 24 6.02 7.26 6.96
N GLY A 25 5.47 8.25 7.63
CA GLY A 25 5.70 9.64 7.30
C GLY A 25 5.34 10.56 8.44
N LYS A 26 5.72 11.82 8.28
CA LYS A 26 5.42 12.89 9.21
C LYS A 26 5.19 14.17 8.42
N SER A 27 4.29 15.00 8.92
CA SER A 27 4.03 16.30 8.33
C SER A 27 5.26 17.18 8.43
N LYS A 28 5.49 18.01 7.41
CA LYS A 28 6.57 19.01 7.39
C LYS A 28 6.16 20.28 8.14
N MET A 29 4.89 20.65 8.07
CA MET A 29 4.34 21.87 8.69
C MET A 29 3.93 21.67 10.15
N SER A 30 3.43 20.49 10.51
CA SER A 30 3.01 20.14 11.87
C SER A 30 3.81 18.95 12.40
N LYS A 31 4.65 19.19 13.41
CA LYS A 31 5.46 18.14 14.05
C LYS A 31 4.62 17.10 14.80
N ASN A 32 3.33 17.36 14.99
CA ASN A 32 2.42 16.53 15.80
C ASN A 32 1.69 15.48 14.95
N ILE A 33 1.79 15.52 13.62
CA ILE A 33 1.13 14.57 12.74
C ILE A 33 2.17 13.62 12.14
N THR A 34 2.09 12.36 12.56
CA THR A 34 2.90 11.25 12.05
C THR A 34 1.99 10.08 11.68
N HIS A 35 2.42 9.25 10.73
CA HIS A 35 1.69 8.07 10.32
C HIS A 35 2.64 6.90 10.05
N GLY A 36 2.09 5.69 10.09
CA GLY A 36 2.75 4.45 9.72
C GLY A 36 1.73 3.39 9.31
N PHE A 37 2.11 2.50 8.41
CA PHE A 37 1.28 1.40 7.95
C PHE A 37 2.12 0.17 7.57
N HIS A 38 1.48 -1.00 7.61
CA HIS A 38 2.03 -2.26 7.18
C HIS A 38 0.90 -3.14 6.61
N LEU A 39 1.06 -3.57 5.36
CA LEU A 39 0.20 -4.47 4.62
C LEU A 39 0.78 -5.89 4.73
N VAL A 40 -0.07 -6.88 5.03
CA VAL A 40 0.37 -8.27 5.20
C VAL A 40 -0.62 -9.19 4.50
N LYS A 41 -0.12 -10.04 3.58
CA LYS A 41 -0.97 -11.01 2.89
C LYS A 41 -1.43 -12.04 3.91
N GLY A 42 -2.75 -12.24 3.98
CA GLY A 42 -3.34 -13.28 4.82
C GLY A 42 -3.00 -14.70 4.37
N LYS A 43 -3.48 -15.70 5.11
CA LYS A 43 -3.25 -17.13 4.80
C LYS A 43 -4.20 -17.70 3.75
N SER A 44 -5.09 -16.89 3.19
CA SER A 44 -5.96 -17.32 2.09
C SER A 44 -5.15 -17.62 0.83
N HIS A 45 -5.66 -18.50 -0.01
CA HIS A 45 -5.11 -18.75 -1.35
C HIS A 45 -5.40 -17.61 -2.35
N HIS A 46 -6.00 -16.51 -1.90
CA HIS A 46 -6.24 -15.30 -2.69
C HIS A 46 -5.08 -14.32 -2.54
N ASP A 47 -4.88 -13.46 -3.54
CA ASP A 47 -3.88 -12.39 -3.49
C ASP A 47 -4.26 -11.29 -2.48
N MET A 48 -3.28 -10.44 -2.14
CA MET A 48 -3.56 -9.27 -1.30
C MET A 48 -4.27 -8.24 -2.17
N GLU A 49 -5.53 -7.95 -1.83
CA GLU A 49 -6.39 -7.03 -2.58
C GLU A 49 -6.46 -5.64 -1.91
N ASP A 50 -6.03 -5.55 -0.65
CA ASP A 50 -6.00 -4.33 0.12
C ASP A 50 -5.00 -3.32 -0.45
N TYR A 51 -5.38 -2.04 -0.46
CA TYR A 51 -4.50 -0.93 -0.83
C TYR A 51 -4.55 0.18 0.22
N VAL A 52 -3.39 0.74 0.54
CA VAL A 52 -3.25 1.84 1.51
C VAL A 52 -2.69 3.07 0.81
N VAL A 53 -3.32 4.20 1.06
CA VAL A 53 -2.80 5.53 0.73
C VAL A 53 -2.45 6.23 2.03
N ALA A 54 -1.22 6.71 2.14
CA ALA A 54 -0.77 7.52 3.27
C ALA A 54 0.27 8.52 2.78
N GLU A 55 -0.19 9.72 2.42
CA GLU A 55 0.65 10.75 1.82
C GLU A 55 0.34 12.15 2.36
N PHE A 56 1.35 13.01 2.29
CA PHE A 56 1.20 14.44 2.50
C PHE A 56 1.49 15.15 1.19
N LYS A 57 0.66 16.14 0.83
CA LYS A 57 0.80 16.97 -0.36
C LYS A 57 0.69 18.44 0.00
N GLU A 58 1.57 19.25 -0.57
CA GLU A 58 1.57 20.70 -0.41
C GLU A 58 0.71 21.33 -1.51
N ILE A 59 -0.24 22.18 -1.13
CA ILE A 59 -1.15 22.92 -2.02
C ILE A 59 -1.31 24.33 -1.45
N ASP A 60 -0.94 25.34 -2.23
CA ASP A 60 -1.12 26.77 -1.90
C ASP A 60 -0.72 27.11 -0.45
N ASP A 61 0.54 26.82 -0.11
CA ASP A 61 1.16 27.01 1.22
C ASP A 61 0.56 26.18 2.37
N ASN A 62 -0.33 25.24 2.08
CA ASN A 62 -0.92 24.33 3.06
C ASN A 62 -0.47 22.89 2.80
N GLU A 63 -0.29 22.12 3.88
CA GLU A 63 -0.04 20.68 3.79
C GLU A 63 -1.34 19.92 4.05
N LEU A 64 -1.76 19.11 3.07
CA LEU A 64 -2.89 18.21 3.17
C LEU A 64 -2.40 16.78 3.33
N GLY A 65 -2.94 16.07 4.32
CA GLY A 65 -2.72 14.63 4.49
C GLY A 65 -3.87 13.83 3.88
N LEU A 66 -3.56 12.85 3.03
CA LEU A 66 -4.52 11.87 2.50
C LEU A 66 -4.18 10.49 3.08
N PHE A 67 -5.13 9.94 3.85
CA PHE A 67 -5.02 8.64 4.49
C PHE A 67 -6.26 7.81 4.19
N ALA A 68 -6.10 6.68 3.52
CA ALA A 68 -7.20 5.80 3.14
C ALA A 68 -6.76 4.34 3.08
N ILE A 69 -7.72 3.44 3.37
CA ILE A 69 -7.57 1.99 3.21
C ILE A 69 -8.70 1.52 2.31
N PHE A 70 -8.35 0.76 1.29
CA PHE A 70 -9.29 0.17 0.33
C PHE A 70 -9.23 -1.35 0.47
N ASP A 71 -10.29 -1.97 0.99
CA ASP A 71 -10.51 -3.43 0.98
C ASP A 71 -11.19 -3.75 -0.35
N ALA A 72 -10.39 -3.99 -1.38
CA ALA A 72 -10.92 -4.44 -2.65
C ALA A 72 -11.35 -5.90 -2.51
N LYS A 73 -12.45 -6.25 -3.20
CA LYS A 73 -12.85 -7.64 -3.40
C LYS A 73 -12.76 -7.95 -4.88
N LEU A 74 -11.78 -8.75 -5.30
CA LEU A 74 -11.71 -9.21 -6.68
C LEU A 74 -12.86 -10.17 -6.97
N LEU A 75 -13.47 -9.98 -8.14
CA LEU A 75 -14.52 -10.82 -8.73
C LEU A 75 -14.07 -12.26 -9.03
N ASP A 76 -12.82 -12.62 -8.76
CA ASP A 76 -12.30 -13.99 -8.95
C ASP A 76 -13.13 -15.01 -8.16
N ARG A 77 -13.67 -14.62 -6.99
CA ARG A 77 -14.61 -15.44 -6.22
C ARG A 77 -15.95 -15.70 -6.89
N ALA A 78 -16.38 -14.84 -7.81
CA ALA A 78 -17.57 -15.06 -8.62
C ALA A 78 -17.24 -15.99 -9.79
N ARG A 79 -16.05 -15.84 -10.40
CA ARG A 79 -15.59 -16.68 -11.50
C ARG A 79 -15.37 -18.14 -11.08
N GLU A 80 -14.70 -18.39 -9.96
CA GLU A 80 -14.52 -19.77 -9.43
C GLU A 80 -15.86 -20.44 -9.15
N ARG A 81 -16.80 -19.72 -8.50
CA ARG A 81 -18.15 -20.25 -8.24
C ARG A 81 -18.92 -20.53 -9.52
N TYR A 82 -18.74 -19.70 -10.55
CA TYR A 82 -19.39 -19.90 -11.84
C TYR A 82 -18.81 -21.12 -12.56
N GLU A 83 -17.49 -21.29 -12.56
CA GLU A 83 -16.81 -22.45 -13.15
C GLU A 83 -17.15 -23.76 -12.41
N GLU A 84 -17.22 -23.75 -11.07
CA GLU A 84 -17.74 -24.88 -10.29
C GLU A 84 -19.21 -25.18 -10.64
N SER A 85 -20.07 -24.16 -10.77
CA SER A 85 -21.48 -24.36 -11.10
C SER A 85 -21.70 -24.94 -12.51
N ILE A 86 -20.83 -24.58 -13.47
CA ILE A 86 -20.84 -25.14 -14.84
C ILE A 86 -20.31 -26.57 -14.83
N SER A 87 -19.31 -26.88 -14.00
CA SER A 87 -18.78 -28.25 -13.85
C SER A 87 -19.82 -29.18 -13.22
N TYR A 88 -20.50 -28.72 -12.16
CA TYR A 88 -21.54 -29.48 -11.46
C TYR A 88 -22.74 -29.84 -12.36
N ASN A 89 -23.19 -28.91 -13.21
CA ASN A 89 -24.29 -29.16 -14.14
C ASN A 89 -23.90 -29.94 -15.41
N ARG A 90 -22.64 -30.38 -15.53
CA ARG A 90 -22.15 -31.16 -16.68
C ARG A 90 -22.16 -32.67 -16.43
N TYR A 91 -22.64 -33.10 -15.26
CA TYR A 91 -22.95 -34.48 -14.90
C TYR A 91 -24.44 -34.61 -14.59
#